data_AF-A0A534BLE3-F1
#
_entry.id   AF-A0A534BLE3-F1
#
_cell.length_a   1.000
_cell.length_b   1.000
_cell.length_c   1.000
_cell.angle_alpha   90.00
_cell.angle_beta   90.00
_cell.angle_gamma   90.00
#
_symmetry.space_group_name_H-M   'P 1'
#
loop_
_entity.id
_entity.type
_entity.pdbx_description
1 polymer ?
#
loop_
_entity_poly.entity_id
_entity_poly.type
_entity_poly.pdbx_seq_one_letter_code
_entity_poly.pdbx_strand_id
1 'polypeptide(L)'
;EVSSHALDQGRVNGVRFNTAAFTNLTRDHLDYHGTMEAYGAAKARLLASPGLAHRVINVDDPFGARLAEEGSTAGLTVTTRAAAALPRGVPFVRAARVTPDPGGLIIEVQSSFGGAQLPLRLMGEFNVDNALTVLAVLLAWNIPLADAARALSLSRAASGRMEVFGGRGRTPLAIVDYAHTPDALANALRAARLHCRG
;
A
#
# COMPACT_ATOMS: atom_id res chain seq x y z
N GLU A 1 -12.05 4.60 -0.78
CA GLU A 1 -10.96 5.22 0.01
C GLU A 1 -11.56 6.07 1.11
N VAL A 2 -10.87 6.22 2.24
CA VAL A 2 -11.34 7.02 3.39
C VAL A 2 -10.27 8.03 3.73
N SER A 3 -10.53 9.32 3.47
CA SER A 3 -9.58 10.39 3.77
C SER A 3 -9.59 10.75 5.26
N SER A 4 -8.52 11.40 5.74
CA SER A 4 -8.49 11.92 7.12
C SER A 4 -9.59 12.94 7.38
N HIS A 5 -9.88 13.80 6.40
CA HIS A 5 -11.01 14.73 6.45
C HIS A 5 -12.35 14.02 6.61
N ALA A 6 -12.56 12.91 5.89
CA ALA A 6 -13.80 12.15 5.98
C ALA A 6 -14.00 11.52 7.36
N LEU A 7 -12.92 11.03 7.98
CA LEU A 7 -12.93 10.50 9.35
C LEU A 7 -13.13 11.61 10.37
N ASP A 8 -12.44 12.74 10.19
CA ASP A 8 -12.49 13.84 11.14
C ASP A 8 -13.87 14.52 11.16
N GLN A 9 -14.49 14.66 9.99
CA GLN A 9 -15.81 15.26 9.82
C GLN A 9 -16.97 14.25 9.94
N GLY A 10 -16.69 12.99 10.29
CA GLY A 10 -17.70 11.95 10.48
C GLY A 10 -18.49 11.55 9.22
N ARG A 11 -17.95 11.82 8.01
CA ARG A 11 -18.62 11.54 6.73
C ARG A 11 -18.88 10.05 6.49
N VAL A 12 -18.15 9.18 7.20
CA VAL A 12 -18.25 7.72 7.09
C VAL A 12 -18.85 7.06 8.34
N ASN A 13 -19.44 7.81 9.27
CA ASN A 13 -19.97 7.27 10.52
C ASN A 13 -21.07 6.22 10.34
N GLY A 14 -21.83 6.29 9.24
CA GLY A 14 -22.85 5.29 8.90
C GLY A 14 -22.32 4.04 8.18
N VAL A 15 -21.03 4.00 7.84
CA VAL A 15 -20.44 2.90 7.06
C VAL A 15 -19.86 1.85 8.00
N ARG A 16 -20.28 0.60 7.82
CA ARG A 16 -19.68 -0.54 8.52
C ARG A 16 -18.52 -1.08 7.70
N PHE A 17 -17.32 -1.01 8.25
CA PHE A 17 -16.13 -1.56 7.63
C PHE A 17 -15.86 -2.97 8.15
N ASN A 18 -15.64 -3.93 7.24
CA ASN A 18 -15.15 -5.26 7.61
C ASN A 18 -13.62 -5.27 7.75
N THR A 19 -12.92 -4.56 6.86
CA THR A 19 -11.46 -4.50 6.83
C THR A 19 -10.99 -3.08 6.68
N ALA A 20 -9.92 -2.73 7.40
CA ALA A 20 -9.24 -1.46 7.27
C ALA A 20 -7.76 -1.69 7.00
N ALA A 21 -7.24 -0.96 6.01
CA ALA A 21 -5.85 -1.05 5.59
C ALA A 21 -5.14 0.29 5.78
N PHE A 22 -3.92 0.26 6.30
CA PHE A 22 -3.05 1.42 6.47
C PHE A 22 -1.77 1.23 5.66
N THR A 23 -1.48 2.19 4.76
CA THR A 23 -0.35 2.12 3.83
C THR A 23 0.87 2.92 4.31
N ASN A 24 0.71 4.21 4.61
CA ASN A 24 1.76 5.07 5.17
C ASN A 24 1.17 6.39 5.72
N LEU A 25 2.00 7.15 6.44
CA LEU A 25 1.71 8.52 6.88
C LEU A 25 2.91 9.44 6.62
N THR A 26 2.81 10.25 5.57
CA THR A 26 3.78 11.32 5.25
C THR A 26 3.14 12.71 5.40
N ARG A 27 3.96 13.76 5.35
CA ARG A 27 3.50 15.14 5.55
C ARG A 27 2.52 15.56 4.45
N ASP A 28 1.27 15.75 4.85
CA ASP A 28 0.17 16.24 4.02
C ASP A 28 -0.92 16.84 4.92
N HIS A 29 -1.81 17.66 4.35
CA HIS A 29 -3.00 18.21 5.02
C HIS A 29 -2.76 18.91 6.38
N LEU A 30 -1.55 19.44 6.63
CA LEU A 30 -1.23 20.13 7.89
C LEU A 30 -1.87 21.51 8.00
N ASP A 31 -2.26 22.10 6.87
CA ASP A 31 -3.13 23.27 6.79
C ASP A 31 -4.50 23.02 7.45
N TYR A 32 -5.00 21.77 7.40
CA TYR A 32 -6.23 21.37 8.07
C TYR A 32 -5.99 20.80 9.47
N HIS A 33 -5.09 19.82 9.60
CA HIS A 33 -4.89 19.07 10.86
C HIS A 33 -3.97 19.79 11.86
N GLY A 34 -3.22 20.81 11.42
CA GLY A 34 -2.24 21.54 12.24
C GLY A 34 -0.94 20.77 12.49
N THR A 35 -1.02 19.52 12.96
CA THR A 35 0.14 18.69 13.29
C THR A 35 0.08 17.28 12.69
N MET A 36 1.25 16.64 12.57
CA MET A 36 1.34 15.24 12.10
C MET A 36 0.65 14.27 13.05
N GLU A 37 0.68 14.57 14.35
CA GLU A 37 0.02 13.78 15.40
C GLU A 37 -1.50 13.81 15.22
N ALA A 38 -2.09 15.01 15.04
CA ALA A 38 -3.52 15.16 14.80
C ALA A 38 -3.96 14.47 13.49
N TYR A 39 -3.16 14.63 12.43
CA TYR A 39 -3.41 13.98 11.14
C TYR A 39 -3.38 12.45 11.24
N GLY A 40 -2.37 11.90 11.93
CA GLY A 40 -2.25 10.47 12.20
C GLY A 40 -3.40 9.95 13.04
N ALA A 41 -3.74 10.64 14.14
CA ALA A 41 -4.85 10.30 15.02
C ALA A 41 -6.19 10.27 14.27
N ALA A 42 -6.43 11.20 13.33
CA ALA A 42 -7.62 11.19 12.49
C ALA A 42 -7.70 9.93 11.62
N LYS A 43 -6.59 9.48 11.00
CA LYS A 43 -6.55 8.23 10.21
C LYS A 43 -6.70 6.99 11.07
N ALA A 44 -6.10 6.96 12.27
CA ALA A 44 -6.17 5.83 13.19
C ALA A 44 -7.61 5.45 13.57
N ARG A 45 -8.53 6.42 13.58
CA ARG A 45 -9.97 6.18 13.81
C ARG A 45 -10.56 5.12 12.87
N LEU A 46 -10.06 5.01 11.63
CA LEU A 46 -10.51 3.94 10.72
C LEU A 46 -10.12 2.56 11.26
N LEU A 47 -8.88 2.38 11.73
CA LEU A 47 -8.41 1.09 12.26
C LEU A 47 -9.05 0.71 13.60
N ALA A 48 -9.63 1.69 14.30
CA ALA A 48 -10.41 1.50 15.53
C ALA A 48 -11.92 1.43 15.29
N SER A 49 -12.37 1.37 14.03
CA SER A 49 -13.80 1.35 13.71
C SER A 49 -14.50 0.11 14.28
N PRO A 50 -15.66 0.27 14.95
CA PRO A 50 -16.40 -0.85 15.51
C PRO A 50 -16.80 -1.88 14.44
N GLY A 51 -16.67 -3.17 14.77
CA GLY A 51 -17.07 -4.27 13.89
C GLY A 51 -16.05 -4.65 12.82
N LEU A 52 -14.84 -4.07 12.83
CA LEU A 52 -13.74 -4.56 12.00
C LEU A 52 -13.42 -6.01 12.34
N ALA A 53 -13.35 -6.84 11.29
CA ALA A 53 -12.82 -8.20 11.37
C ALA A 53 -11.31 -8.24 11.15
N HIS A 54 -10.79 -7.34 10.29
CA HIS A 54 -9.39 -7.35 9.88
C HIS A 54 -8.75 -5.96 9.86
N ARG A 55 -7.50 -5.89 10.31
CA ARG A 55 -6.59 -4.75 10.17
C ARG A 55 -5.39 -5.19 9.35
N VAL A 56 -5.07 -4.45 8.29
CA VAL A 56 -3.87 -4.66 7.47
C VAL A 56 -2.99 -3.43 7.60
N ILE A 57 -1.76 -3.59 8.08
CA ILE A 57 -0.91 -2.45 8.43
C ILE A 57 0.48 -2.64 7.84
N ASN A 58 0.93 -1.64 7.07
CA ASN A 58 2.32 -1.55 6.68
C ASN A 58 3.19 -1.11 7.86
N VAL A 59 4.10 -1.98 8.31
CA VAL A 59 4.96 -1.73 9.47
C VAL A 59 6.33 -1.16 9.09
N ASP A 60 6.60 -0.96 7.80
CA ASP A 60 7.77 -0.16 7.37
C ASP A 60 7.58 1.34 7.65
N ASP A 61 6.33 1.77 7.80
CA ASP A 61 5.98 3.12 8.23
C ASP A 61 6.07 3.22 9.76
N PRO A 62 6.80 4.19 10.35
CA PRO A 62 6.92 4.30 11.80
C PRO A 62 5.59 4.51 12.55
N PHE A 63 4.62 5.20 11.93
CA PHE A 63 3.28 5.33 12.50
C PHE A 63 2.51 4.01 12.37
N GLY A 64 2.62 3.33 11.23
CA GLY A 64 2.09 1.98 11.03
C GLY A 64 2.62 0.97 12.05
N ALA A 65 3.92 0.97 12.33
CA ALA A 65 4.53 0.12 13.35
C ALA A 65 3.90 0.34 14.73
N ARG A 66 3.70 1.60 15.15
CA ARG A 66 3.00 1.93 16.40
C ARG A 66 1.54 1.46 16.39
N LEU A 67 0.82 1.67 15.29
CA LEU A 67 -0.57 1.21 15.15
C LEU A 67 -0.69 -0.31 15.28
N ALA A 68 0.30 -1.07 14.80
CA ALA A 68 0.32 -2.53 14.90
C ALA A 68 0.49 -3.05 16.34
N GLU A 69 1.06 -2.23 17.24
CA GLU A 69 1.19 -2.55 18.67
C GLU A 69 -0.09 -2.23 19.47
N GLU A 70 -1.00 -1.43 18.91
CA GLU A 70 -2.27 -1.10 19.55
C GLU A 70 -3.23 -2.30 19.58
N GLY A 71 -3.72 -2.62 20.79
CA GLY A 71 -4.66 -3.71 21.01
C GLY A 71 -5.99 -3.51 20.27
N SER A 72 -6.47 -4.56 19.61
CA SER A 72 -7.75 -4.58 18.90
C SER A 72 -8.36 -5.97 18.94
N THR A 73 -9.69 -6.05 18.84
CA THR A 73 -10.40 -7.32 18.66
C THR A 73 -10.36 -7.81 17.22
N ALA A 74 -10.01 -6.95 16.26
CA ALA A 74 -9.86 -7.31 14.86
C ALA A 74 -8.55 -8.08 14.65
N GLY A 75 -8.56 -9.07 13.75
CA GLY A 75 -7.35 -9.81 13.37
C GLY A 75 -6.34 -8.89 12.67
N LEU A 76 -5.08 -8.94 13.09
CA LEU A 76 -4.01 -8.14 12.51
C LEU A 76 -3.23 -8.95 11.46
N THR A 77 -2.96 -8.34 10.31
CA THR A 77 -1.96 -8.81 9.34
C THR A 77 -1.02 -7.66 9.01
N VAL A 78 0.29 -7.92 9.02
CA VAL A 78 1.29 -6.88 8.76
C VAL A 78 1.94 -7.04 7.39
N THR A 79 2.33 -5.94 6.77
CA THR A 79 3.11 -5.93 5.53
C THR A 79 4.45 -5.25 5.72
N THR A 80 5.47 -5.73 5.04
CA THR A 80 6.82 -5.16 5.11
C THR A 80 7.66 -5.52 3.88
N ARG A 81 8.60 -4.66 3.54
CA ARG A 81 9.72 -4.94 2.62
C ARG A 81 11.03 -5.14 3.38
N ALA A 82 11.07 -4.77 4.66
CA ALA A 82 12.27 -4.89 5.47
C ALA A 82 12.60 -6.35 5.82
N ALA A 83 13.90 -6.61 5.97
CA ALA A 83 14.39 -7.86 6.57
C ALA A 83 14.20 -7.89 8.11
N ALA A 84 13.60 -6.85 8.70
CA ALA A 84 13.44 -6.70 10.13
C ALA A 84 12.64 -7.85 10.77
N ALA A 85 12.78 -7.97 12.09
CA ALA A 85 12.06 -8.96 12.86
C ALA A 85 10.55 -8.69 12.78
N LEU A 86 9.82 -9.66 12.25
CA LEU A 86 8.37 -9.64 12.19
C LEU A 86 7.78 -9.86 13.59
N PRO A 87 6.64 -9.23 13.95
CA PRO A 87 5.97 -9.50 15.20
C PRO A 87 5.64 -10.99 15.34
N ARG A 88 6.02 -11.59 16.48
CA ARG A 88 5.79 -13.03 16.72
C ARG A 88 4.28 -13.31 16.80
N GLY A 89 3.84 -14.37 16.11
CA GLY A 89 2.45 -14.83 16.14
C GLY A 89 1.48 -13.96 15.34
N VAL A 90 1.95 -12.93 14.64
CA VAL A 90 1.12 -12.09 13.77
C VAL A 90 1.30 -12.54 12.31
N PRO A 91 0.21 -12.84 11.59
CA PRO A 91 0.27 -13.11 10.16
C PRO A 91 0.95 -11.97 9.39
N PHE A 92 1.80 -12.30 8.42
CA PHE A 92 2.52 -11.30 7.65
C PHE A 92 2.54 -11.60 6.15
N VAL A 93 2.76 -10.55 5.36
CA VAL A 93 3.10 -10.60 3.93
C VAL A 93 4.33 -9.73 3.69
N ARG A 94 5.40 -10.32 3.14
CA ARG A 94 6.68 -9.65 2.92
C ARG A 94 7.13 -9.75 1.47
N ALA A 95 7.66 -8.67 0.94
CA ALA A 95 8.49 -8.72 -0.27
C ALA A 95 9.90 -9.18 0.11
N ALA A 96 10.24 -10.44 -0.19
CA ALA A 96 11.58 -10.99 0.03
C ALA A 96 12.59 -10.47 -1.01
N ARG A 97 12.13 -10.24 -2.24
CA ARG A 97 12.90 -9.62 -3.33
C ARG A 97 11.97 -8.87 -4.26
N VAL A 98 12.45 -7.74 -4.79
CA VAL A 98 11.78 -6.99 -5.85
C VAL A 98 12.76 -6.86 -7.01
N THR A 99 12.34 -7.23 -8.21
CA THR A 99 13.15 -7.14 -9.42
C THR A 99 12.42 -6.29 -10.46
N PRO A 100 13.08 -5.28 -11.06
CA PRO A 100 12.49 -4.55 -12.18
C PRO A 100 12.21 -5.46 -13.37
N ASP A 101 11.08 -5.24 -14.04
CA ASP A 101 10.71 -5.87 -15.31
C ASP A 101 10.36 -4.76 -16.32
N PRO A 102 10.61 -4.91 -17.63
CA PRO A 102 10.33 -3.85 -18.62
C PRO A 102 8.89 -3.30 -18.60
N GLY A 103 7.92 -4.06 -18.08
CA GLY A 103 6.52 -3.63 -17.92
C GLY A 103 6.06 -3.39 -16.48
N GLY A 104 6.97 -3.42 -15.49
CA GLY A 104 6.64 -3.23 -14.09
C GLY A 104 7.65 -3.87 -13.13
N LEU A 105 7.17 -4.77 -12.27
CA LEU A 105 7.95 -5.35 -11.17
C LEU A 105 7.64 -6.84 -11.01
N ILE A 106 8.61 -7.62 -10.57
CA ILE A 106 8.41 -8.98 -10.07
C ILE A 106 8.73 -8.98 -8.58
N ILE A 107 7.75 -9.37 -7.76
CA ILE A 107 7.91 -9.47 -6.30
C ILE A 107 7.98 -10.95 -5.92
N GLU A 108 9.06 -11.37 -5.27
CA GLU A 108 9.11 -12.63 -4.54
C GLU A 108 8.45 -12.41 -3.16
N VAL A 109 7.26 -12.98 -2.97
CA VAL A 109 6.48 -12.85 -1.74
C VAL A 109 6.78 -14.00 -0.80
N GLN A 110 7.04 -13.66 0.46
CA GLN A 110 7.06 -14.59 1.58
C GLN A 110 5.99 -14.20 2.59
N SER A 111 5.13 -15.12 2.99
CA SER A 111 4.05 -14.83 3.92
C SER A 111 3.78 -15.98 4.89
N SER A 112 2.99 -15.71 5.93
CA SER A 112 2.43 -16.76 6.81
C SER A 112 1.49 -17.73 6.07
N PHE A 113 1.11 -17.41 4.83
CA PHE A 113 0.18 -18.17 3.99
C PHE A 113 0.89 -18.93 2.85
N GLY A 114 2.24 -18.94 2.86
CA GLY A 114 3.07 -19.52 1.80
C GLY A 114 3.87 -18.47 1.02
N GLY A 115 4.58 -18.94 -0.01
CA GLY A 115 5.37 -18.09 -0.91
C GLY A 115 4.76 -18.04 -2.31
N ALA A 116 4.96 -16.93 -3.01
CA ALA A 116 4.53 -16.76 -4.40
C ALA A 116 5.45 -15.80 -5.16
N GLN A 117 5.50 -15.93 -6.48
CA GLN A 117 5.99 -14.85 -7.35
C GLN A 117 4.80 -14.02 -7.83
N LEU A 118 4.89 -12.71 -7.67
CA LEU A 118 3.87 -11.75 -8.05
C LEU A 118 4.42 -10.80 -9.12
N PRO A 119 4.19 -11.08 -10.41
CA PRO A 119 4.46 -10.12 -11.46
C PRO A 119 3.40 -9.02 -11.43
N LEU A 120 3.81 -7.76 -11.35
CA LEU A 120 2.97 -6.57 -11.35
C LEU A 120 3.23 -5.73 -12.58
N ARG A 121 2.15 -5.34 -13.26
CA ARG A 121 2.19 -4.40 -14.39
C ARG A 121 2.07 -2.95 -13.91
N LEU A 122 2.75 -2.64 -12.81
CA LEU A 122 2.74 -1.35 -12.13
C LEU A 122 4.17 -0.86 -11.97
N MET A 123 4.36 0.44 -12.22
CA MET A 123 5.67 1.08 -12.15
C MET A 123 5.87 1.73 -10.78
N GLY A 124 7.11 1.71 -10.30
CA GLY A 124 7.52 2.42 -9.08
C GLY A 124 7.43 1.58 -7.80
N GLU A 125 8.44 1.73 -6.94
CA GLU A 125 8.58 0.91 -5.73
C GLU A 125 7.43 1.08 -4.73
N PHE A 126 6.77 2.23 -4.69
CA PHE A 126 5.61 2.43 -3.82
C PHE A 126 4.44 1.50 -4.18
N ASN A 127 4.37 1.02 -5.43
CA ASN A 127 3.39 0.01 -5.82
C ASN A 127 3.68 -1.38 -5.25
N VAL A 128 4.91 -1.63 -4.76
CA VAL A 128 5.22 -2.82 -3.96
C VAL A 128 4.41 -2.78 -2.66
N ASP A 129 4.51 -1.68 -1.90
CA ASP A 129 3.81 -1.54 -0.62
C ASP A 129 2.28 -1.63 -0.80
N ASN A 130 1.75 -0.98 -1.85
CA ASN A 130 0.34 -1.07 -2.20
C ASN A 130 -0.07 -2.52 -2.55
N ALA A 131 0.73 -3.22 -3.35
CA ALA A 131 0.43 -4.60 -3.73
C ALA A 131 0.51 -5.57 -2.54
N LEU A 132 1.50 -5.42 -1.65
CA LEU A 132 1.57 -6.21 -0.42
C LEU A 132 0.35 -5.95 0.47
N THR A 133 -0.07 -4.69 0.59
CA THR A 133 -1.26 -4.29 1.37
C THR A 133 -2.52 -4.96 0.80
N VAL A 134 -2.74 -4.89 -0.51
CA VAL A 134 -3.89 -5.54 -1.15
C VAL A 134 -3.82 -7.06 -1.01
N LEU A 135 -2.65 -7.66 -1.22
CA LEU A 135 -2.46 -9.10 -1.05
C LEU A 135 -2.78 -9.54 0.38
N ALA A 136 -2.32 -8.81 1.39
CA ALA A 136 -2.63 -9.07 2.79
C ALA A 136 -4.13 -8.95 3.10
N VAL A 137 -4.85 -7.99 2.50
CA VAL A 137 -6.32 -7.90 2.62
C VAL A 137 -6.99 -9.15 2.06
N LEU A 138 -6.61 -9.58 0.85
CA LEU A 138 -7.21 -10.77 0.22
C LEU A 138 -6.93 -12.04 1.03
N LEU A 139 -5.72 -12.18 1.57
CA LEU A 139 -5.35 -13.31 2.43
C LEU A 139 -6.10 -13.29 3.76
N ALA A 140 -6.30 -12.11 4.36
CA ALA A 140 -7.13 -11.96 5.56
C ALA A 140 -8.59 -12.36 5.31
N TRP A 141 -9.08 -12.20 4.08
CA TRP A 141 -10.38 -12.71 3.62
C TRP A 141 -10.39 -14.19 3.24
N ASN A 142 -9.32 -14.93 3.53
CA ASN A 142 -9.14 -16.35 3.21
C ASN A 142 -9.18 -16.65 1.69
N ILE A 143 -8.85 -15.68 0.85
CA ILE A 143 -8.66 -15.94 -0.58
C ILE A 143 -7.33 -16.71 -0.74
N PRO A 144 -7.29 -17.84 -1.47
CA PRO A 144 -6.06 -18.60 -1.65
C PRO A 144 -4.93 -17.74 -2.25
N LEU A 145 -3.71 -17.90 -1.72
CA LEU A 145 -2.55 -17.11 -2.14
C LEU A 145 -2.33 -17.12 -3.66
N ALA A 146 -2.49 -18.28 -4.29
CA ALA A 146 -2.35 -18.42 -5.74
C ALA A 146 -3.39 -17.59 -6.52
N ASP A 147 -4.64 -17.56 -6.05
CA ASP A 147 -5.71 -16.79 -6.68
C ASP A 147 -5.55 -15.29 -6.44
N ALA A 148 -5.18 -14.89 -5.24
CA ALA A 148 -4.89 -13.50 -4.91
C ALA A 148 -3.72 -12.97 -5.75
N ALA A 149 -2.60 -13.70 -5.82
CA ALA A 149 -1.44 -13.32 -6.62
C ALA A 149 -1.78 -13.24 -8.12
N ARG A 150 -2.54 -14.21 -8.65
CA ARG A 150 -3.01 -14.19 -10.03
C ARG A 150 -3.90 -12.98 -10.31
N ALA A 151 -4.84 -12.66 -9.43
CA ALA A 151 -5.71 -11.48 -9.57
C ALA A 151 -4.90 -10.18 -9.58
N LEU A 152 -3.97 -10.00 -8.64
CA LEU A 152 -3.11 -8.81 -8.59
C LEU A 152 -2.22 -8.68 -9.84
N SER A 153 -1.77 -9.79 -10.44
CA SER A 153 -0.93 -9.74 -11.64
C SER A 153 -1.63 -9.18 -12.88
N LEU A 154 -2.96 -9.15 -12.86
CA LEU A 154 -3.80 -8.58 -13.91
C LEU A 154 -4.12 -7.11 -13.67
N SER A 155 -3.76 -6.57 -12.50
CA SER A 155 -3.98 -5.17 -12.15
C SER A 155 -3.25 -4.24 -13.12
N ARG A 156 -3.93 -3.15 -13.47
CA ARG A 156 -3.37 -2.05 -14.25
C ARG A 156 -3.26 -0.83 -13.36
N ALA A 157 -2.40 0.10 -13.77
CA ALA A 157 -2.28 1.37 -13.11
C ALA A 157 -3.64 2.08 -13.09
N ALA A 158 -4.00 2.66 -11.95
CA ALA A 158 -5.18 3.53 -11.89
C ALA A 158 -4.97 4.71 -12.85
N SER A 159 -6.04 5.22 -13.45
CA SER A 159 -5.91 6.35 -14.37
C SER A 159 -5.22 7.52 -13.68
N GLY A 160 -4.21 8.09 -14.35
CA GLY A 160 -3.37 9.14 -13.80
C GLY A 160 -2.45 8.71 -12.64
N ARG A 161 -2.17 7.42 -12.44
CA ARG A 161 -1.18 6.92 -11.46
C ARG A 161 -0.09 6.13 -12.17
N MET A 162 1.05 6.75 -12.45
CA MET A 162 2.13 6.18 -13.28
C MET A 162 1.61 5.54 -14.57
N GLU A 163 0.63 6.19 -15.21
CA GLU A 163 -0.01 5.68 -16.42
C GLU A 163 0.92 5.90 -17.62
N VAL A 164 1.30 4.81 -18.28
CA VAL A 164 2.35 4.80 -19.30
C VAL A 164 1.73 4.82 -20.70
N PHE A 165 2.17 5.77 -21.53
CA PHE A 165 1.83 5.89 -22.94
C PHE A 165 3.09 5.86 -23.80
N GLY A 166 3.01 5.23 -24.97
CA GLY A 166 4.11 5.17 -25.92
C GLY A 166 5.29 4.31 -25.44
N GLY A 167 6.51 4.80 -25.60
CA GLY A 167 7.74 4.08 -25.21
C GLY A 167 8.11 2.89 -26.10
N ARG A 168 7.45 2.73 -27.26
CA ARG A 168 7.78 1.72 -28.27
C ARG A 168 8.25 2.37 -29.57
N GLY A 169 9.32 1.83 -30.15
CA GLY A 169 9.87 2.31 -31.42
C GLY A 169 10.33 3.76 -31.35
N ARG A 170 9.71 4.62 -32.19
CA ARG A 170 10.07 6.05 -32.30
C ARG A 170 9.20 6.97 -31.42
N THR A 171 8.31 6.41 -30.60
CA THR A 171 7.46 7.22 -29.71
C THR A 171 8.16 7.41 -28.35
N PRO A 172 8.20 8.64 -27.80
CA PRO A 172 8.74 8.86 -26.46
C PRO A 172 7.88 8.13 -25.42
N LEU A 173 8.50 7.81 -24.29
CA LEU A 173 7.80 7.34 -23.10
C LEU A 173 7.13 8.54 -22.43
N ALA A 174 5.80 8.54 -22.34
CA ALA A 174 5.04 9.53 -21.59
C ALA A 174 4.42 8.85 -20.36
N ILE A 175 4.55 9.50 -19.20
CA ILE A 175 4.03 9.00 -17.93
C ILE A 175 3.12 10.08 -17.33
N VAL A 176 1.88 9.73 -17.01
CA VAL A 176 0.93 10.62 -16.32
C VAL A 176 0.79 10.15 -14.86
N ASP A 177 1.02 11.05 -13.90
CA ASP A 177 0.91 10.76 -12.47
C ASP A 177 0.25 11.91 -11.68
N TYR A 178 -0.51 11.56 -10.64
CA TYR A 178 -1.26 12.47 -9.76
C TYR A 178 -0.45 12.99 -8.55
N ALA A 179 0.86 12.73 -8.51
CA ALA A 179 1.74 13.23 -7.46
C ALA A 179 1.63 14.76 -7.30
N HIS A 180 1.05 15.19 -6.18
CA HIS A 180 0.86 16.60 -5.82
C HIS A 180 1.46 16.96 -4.45
N THR A 181 2.07 15.98 -3.75
CA THR A 181 2.84 16.20 -2.53
C THR A 181 4.34 16.02 -2.82
N PRO A 182 5.25 16.64 -2.05
CA PRO A 182 6.70 16.50 -2.26
C PRO A 182 7.18 15.04 -2.25
N ASP A 183 6.65 14.23 -1.33
CA ASP A 183 6.99 12.81 -1.24
C ASP A 183 6.48 12.01 -2.46
N ALA A 184 5.22 12.20 -2.85
CA ALA A 184 4.65 11.54 -4.02
C ALA A 184 5.42 11.90 -5.31
N LEU A 185 5.81 13.17 -5.46
CA LEU A 185 6.58 13.63 -6.63
C LEU A 185 7.99 13.01 -6.65
N ALA A 186 8.68 12.97 -5.52
CA ALA A 186 9.98 12.32 -5.40
C ALA A 186 9.90 10.82 -5.73
N ASN A 187 8.83 10.14 -5.29
CA ASN A 187 8.57 8.74 -5.59
C ASN A 187 8.30 8.51 -7.09
N ALA A 188 7.46 9.34 -7.71
CA ALA A 188 7.16 9.26 -9.14
C ALA A 188 8.41 9.50 -10.01
N LEU A 189 9.24 10.49 -9.67
CA LEU A 189 10.48 10.80 -10.40
C LEU A 189 11.52 9.68 -10.29
N ARG A 190 11.72 9.11 -9.08
CA ARG A 190 12.61 7.96 -8.90
C ARG A 190 12.16 6.76 -9.73
N ALA A 191 10.86 6.48 -9.73
CA ALA A 191 10.27 5.41 -10.52
C ALA A 191 10.49 5.65 -12.03
N ALA A 192 10.17 6.84 -12.54
CA ALA A 192 10.34 7.18 -13.95
C ALA A 192 11.80 7.06 -14.41
N ARG A 193 12.77 7.46 -13.56
CA ARG A 193 14.19 7.44 -13.90
C ARG A 193 14.72 6.03 -14.21
N LEU A 194 14.18 4.99 -13.58
CA LEU A 194 14.57 3.59 -13.86
C LEU A 194 14.22 3.15 -15.30
N HIS A 195 13.34 3.88 -15.97
CA HIS A 195 12.86 3.58 -17.32
C HIS A 195 13.29 4.62 -18.36
N CYS A 196 14.06 5.63 -17.95
CA CYS A 196 14.63 6.65 -18.82
C CYS A 196 16.15 6.45 -18.96
N ARG A 197 16.72 6.78 -20.13
CA ARG A 197 18.17 6.71 -20.39
C ARG A 197 18.88 8.08 -20.21
N GLY A 198 18.36 8.95 -19.35
CA GLY A 198 18.87 10.31 -19.10
C GLY A 198 18.91 10.68 -17.63
#